data_AF-A0A355S041-F1
#
_entry.id   AF-A0A355S041-F1
#
_cell.length_a   1.000
_cell.length_b   1.000
_cell.length_c   1.000
_cell.angle_alpha   90.00
_cell.angle_beta   90.00
_cell.angle_gamma   90.00
#
_symmetry.space_group_name_H-M   'P 1'
#
loop_
_entity.id
_entity.type
_entity.pdbx_description
1 polymer ?
#
loop_
_entity_poly.entity_id
_entity_poly.type
_entity_poly.pdbx_seq_one_letter_code
_entity_poly.pdbx_strand_id
1 'polypeptide(L)' 'MVMMIMFLSAAAYYILSDLVPIYKEKQWKLFWIYMILISLDFLMVLLVTMNVPLPSPSLPIKKIIGSILKQ' A
#
# COMPACT_ATOMS: atom_id res chain seq x y z
N MET A 1 -4.80 16.60 -6.47
CA MET A 1 -4.71 16.22 -7.90
C MET A 1 -3.32 15.70 -8.29
N VAL A 2 -2.22 16.46 -8.10
CA VAL A 2 -0.86 16.01 -8.47
C VAL A 2 -0.48 14.67 -7.82
N MET A 3 -0.71 14.51 -6.51
CA MET A 3 -0.43 13.27 -5.78
C MET A 3 -1.16 12.05 -6.36
N MET A 4 -2.42 12.23 -6.76
CA MET A 4 -3.23 11.15 -7.35
C MET A 4 -2.72 10.74 -8.72
N ILE A 5 -2.28 11.69 -9.54
CA ILE A 5 -1.67 11.42 -10.84
C ILE A 5 -0.36 10.64 -10.67
N MET A 6 0.51 11.09 -9.75
CA MET A 6 1.76 10.38 -9.44
C MET A 6 1.49 8.95 -8.98
N PHE A 7 0.54 8.77 -8.05
CA PHE A 7 0.13 7.44 -7.60
C PHE A 7 -0.35 6.55 -8.76
N LEU A 8 -1.26 7.04 -9.60
CA LEU A 8 -1.80 6.26 -10.72
C LEU A 8 -0.70 5.85 -11.71
N SER A 9 0.26 6.74 -11.99
CA SER A 9 1.40 6.41 -12.84
C SER A 9 2.32 5.36 -12.23
N ALA A 10 2.61 5.45 -10.93
CA ALA A 10 3.43 4.47 -10.22
C ALA A 10 2.71 3.11 -10.13
N ALA A 11 1.42 3.10 -9.79
CA ALA A 11 0.61 1.90 -9.75
C ALA A 11 0.54 1.21 -11.12
N ALA A 12 0.35 1.97 -12.21
CA ALA A 12 0.39 1.42 -13.56
C ALA A 12 1.75 0.79 -13.89
N TYR A 13 2.85 1.45 -13.51
CA TYR A 13 4.19 0.91 -13.66
C TYR A 13 4.35 -0.43 -12.93
N TYR A 14 4.03 -0.50 -11.62
CA TYR A 14 4.15 -1.74 -10.84
C TYR A 14 3.23 -2.86 -11.31
N ILE A 15 2.03 -2.53 -11.78
CA ILE A 15 1.11 -3.53 -12.34
C ILE A 15 1.74 -4.17 -13.59
N LEU A 16 2.33 -3.35 -14.47
CA LEU A 16 2.91 -3.83 -15.72
C LEU A 16 4.27 -4.52 -15.54
N SER A 17 5.14 -3.96 -14.68
CA SER A 17 6.50 -4.49 -14.46
C SER A 17 6.51 -5.72 -13.57
N ASP A 18 5.60 -5.80 -12.58
CA ASP A 18 5.66 -6.81 -11.54
C ASP A 18 4.41 -7.69 -11.56
N LEU A 19 3.21 -7.10 -11.38
CA LEU A 19 1.99 -7.88 -11.18
C LEU A 19 1.63 -8.77 -12.39
N VAL A 20 1.81 -8.26 -13.61
CA VAL A 20 1.57 -9.00 -14.85
C VAL A 20 2.54 -10.19 -14.99
N PRO A 21 3.87 -10.03 -14.86
CA PRO A 21 4.79 -11.16 -14.79
C PRO A 21 4.47 -12.16 -13.68
N ILE A 22 4.20 -11.68 -12.45
CA ILE A 22 3.86 -12.52 -11.29
C ILE A 22 2.63 -13.39 -11.58
N TYR A 23 1.61 -12.82 -12.23
CA TYR A 23 0.42 -13.55 -12.66
C TYR A 23 0.76 -14.61 -13.73
N LYS A 24 1.58 -14.24 -14.73
CA LYS A 24 2.01 -15.16 -15.79
C LYS A 24 2.82 -16.35 -15.25
N GLU A 25 3.67 -16.09 -14.26
CA GLU A 25 4.45 -17.12 -13.56
C GLU A 25 3.65 -17.91 -12.53
N LYS A 26 2.35 -17.62 -12.37
CA LYS A 26 1.43 -18.30 -11.43
C LYS A 26 1.91 -18.25 -9.98
N GLN A 27 2.66 -17.20 -9.61
CA GLN A 27 3.11 -16.99 -8.24
C GLN A 27 1.97 -16.41 -7.38
N TRP A 28 0.90 -17.19 -7.15
CA TRP A 28 -0.36 -16.72 -6.58
C TRP A 28 -0.23 -16.07 -5.19
N LYS A 29 0.67 -16.59 -4.33
CA LYS A 29 0.91 -15.98 -3.01
C LYS A 29 1.46 -14.56 -3.15
N LEU A 30 2.43 -14.37 -4.04
CA LEU A 30 3.04 -13.07 -4.29
C LEU A 30 2.06 -12.12 -4.98
N PHE A 31 1.27 -12.63 -5.93
CA PHE A 31 0.19 -11.90 -6.59
C PHE A 31 -0.79 -11.31 -5.57
N TRP A 32 -1.27 -12.11 -4.62
CA TRP A 32 -2.21 -11.65 -3.60
C TRP A 32 -1.59 -10.61 -2.67
N ILE A 33 -0.33 -10.78 -2.28
CA ILE A 33 0.39 -9.79 -1.47
C ILE A 33 0.45 -8.44 -2.22
N TYR A 34 0.88 -8.44 -3.48
CA TYR A 34 0.95 -7.22 -4.29
C TYR A 34 -0.42 -6.57 -4.47
N MET A 35 -1.46 -7.36 -4.77
CA MET A 35 -2.83 -6.85 -4.90
C MET A 35 -3.32 -6.15 -3.63
N ILE A 36 -3.06 -6.74 -2.45
CA ILE A 36 -3.43 -6.15 -1.16
C ILE A 36 -2.66 -4.84 -0.95
N LEU A 37 -1.35 -4.83 -1.20
CA LEU A 37 -0.51 -3.64 -1.01
C LEU A 37 -0.94 -2.48 -1.92
N ILE A 38 -1.14 -2.73 -3.22
CA ILE A 38 -1.60 -1.70 -4.16
C ILE A 38 -3.00 -1.19 -3.79
N SER A 39 -3.88 -2.08 -3.34
CA SER A 39 -5.24 -1.70 -2.90
C SER A 39 -5.22 -0.85 -1.63
N LEU A 40 -4.38 -1.19 -0.65
CA LEU A 40 -4.21 -0.40 0.57
C LEU A 40 -3.61 0.98 0.26
N ASP A 41 -2.62 1.05 -0.62
CA ASP A 41 -2.00 2.33 -1.00
C ASP A 41 -3.00 3.22 -1.75
N PHE A 42 -3.79 2.64 -2.66
CA PHE A 42 -4.89 3.37 -3.31
C PHE A 42 -5.90 3.91 -2.31
N LEU A 43 -6.29 3.09 -1.32
CA LEU A 43 -7.20 3.52 -0.25
C LEU A 43 -6.62 4.71 0.53
N MET A 44 -5.32 4.68 0.86
CA MET A 44 -4.66 5.79 1.55
C MET A 44 -4.70 7.07 0.72
N VAL A 45 -4.34 7.00 -0.57
CA VAL A 45 -4.40 8.16 -1.48
C VAL A 45 -5.82 8.70 -1.62
N LEU A 46 -6.83 7.82 -1.68
CA LEU A 46 -8.23 8.20 -1.73
C LEU A 46 -8.66 8.94 -0.46
N LEU A 47 -8.34 8.40 0.73
CA LEU A 47 -8.65 9.03 2.02
C LEU A 47 -8.01 10.41 2.14
N VAL A 48 -6.73 10.54 1.77
CA VAL A 48 -6.04 11.85 1.76
C VAL A 48 -6.72 12.82 0.79
N THR A 49 -7.09 12.35 -0.40
CA THR A 49 -7.74 13.19 -1.43
C THR A 49 -9.11 13.67 -0.98
N MET A 50 -9.83 12.87 -0.19
CA MET A 50 -11.11 13.23 0.43
C MET A 50 -10.95 14.13 1.67
N ASN A 51 -9.72 14.58 2.00
CA ASN A 51 -9.39 15.32 3.22
C ASN A 51 -9.82 14.57 4.51
N VAL A 52 -9.84 13.23 4.46
CA VAL A 52 -10.06 12.44 5.68
C VAL A 52 -8.79 12.55 6.53
N PRO A 53 -8.87 13.05 7.77
CA PRO A 53 -7.70 13.13 8.64
C PRO A 53 -7.22 11.72 8.97
N LEU A 54 -6.07 11.35 8.42
CA LEU A 54 -5.43 10.08 8.74
C LEU A 54 -4.82 10.17 10.15
N PRO A 55 -5.23 9.29 11.09
CA PRO A 55 -4.64 9.29 12.42
C PRO A 55 -3.15 8.94 12.30
N SER A 56 -2.31 9.61 13.08
CA SER A 56 -0.88 9.33 13.10
C SER A 56 -0.64 7.85 13.45
N PRO A 57 0.13 7.11 12.62
CA PRO A 57 0.45 5.72 12.91
C PRO A 57 1.46 5.58 14.07
N SER A 58 2.04 6.70 14.55
CA SER A 58 3.04 6.69 15.63
C SER A 58 2.55 6.02 16.91
N LEU A 59 1.28 6.22 17.29
CA LEU A 59 0.69 5.61 18.48
C LEU A 59 0.54 4.08 18.34
N PRO A 60 -0.09 3.55 17.27
CA PRO A 60 -0.12 2.12 16.99
C PRO A 60 1.28 1.50 16.90
N ILE A 61 2.20 2.13 16.16
CA ILE A 61 3.57 1.62 15.96
C ILE A 61 4.32 1.54 17.29
N LYS A 62 4.22 2.58 18.12
CA LYS A 62 4.84 2.59 19.45
C LYS A 62 4.34 1.46 20.34
N LYS A 63 3.03 1.14 20.29
CA LYS A 63 2.46 0.01 21.02
C LYS A 63 2.99 -1.33 20.51
N ILE A 64 3.07 -1.52 19.19
CA ILE A 64 3.59 -2.75 18.59
C ILE A 64 5.05 -2.94 18.98
N ILE A 65 5.88 -1.90 18.79
CA ILE A 65 7.30 -1.94 19.14
C ILE A 65 7.49 -2.19 20.64
N GLY A 66 6.72 -1.53 21.52
CA GLY A 66 6.76 -1.77 22.97
C GLY A 66 6.42 -3.22 23.33
N SER A 67 5.42 -3.81 22.67
CA SER A 67 5.05 -5.21 22.90
C SER A 67 6.14 -6.21 22.47
N ILE A 68 6.91 -5.88 21.42
CA ILE A 68 8.03 -6.70 20.93
C ILE A 68 9.27 -6.50 21.83
N LEU A 69 9.57 -5.26 22.22
CA LEU A 69 10.76 -4.92 23.00
C LEU A 69 10.60 -5.15 24.51
N LYS A 70 9.42 -5.57 25.00
CA LYS A 70 9.09 -5.70 26.43
C LYS A 70 9.50 -4.46 27.25
N GLN A 71 9.18 -3.26 26.73
CA GLN A 71 9.26 -2.00 27.48
C GLN A 71 7.88 -1.62 28.03
#